data_AF-A0A419GV93-F1
#
_entry.id   AF-A0A419GV93-F1
#
_cell.length_a   1.000
_cell.length_b   1.000
_cell.length_c   1.000
_cell.angle_alpha   90.00
_cell.angle_beta   90.00
_cell.angle_gamma   90.00
#
_symmetry.space_group_name_H-M   'P 1'
#
loop_
_entity.id
_entity.type
_entity.pdbx_description
1 polymer ?
#
loop_
_entity_poly.entity_id
_entity_poly.type
_entity_poly.pdbx_seq_one_letter_code
_entity_poly.pdbx_strand_id
1 'polypeptide(L)'
;MGLFALAVAYFAILLFLSPWTIRRWLGNGIHPRTAALVHFISILVCGLATAAMLAMLLLLFVSGSLISSLEVTCQQVAQAGRKFLFGTPWGLPLMVGIAALVALQTGFFIAGGTRMVTISRRTSSHRRRASINCPALPVIMGCHGVSRICVILNTRDTIEAETVGLIRPRIYVSEGMVDMLSGEQLLAVLAHENAHRVGKDNLISVVARVITATMFCLPGIGSRYREMHICLEQAADLSAVNITGSPLVVAETLARISALTVDPRGVPVSSVRWSKSDMKARLEALISRDDPHVRKRLRIALLGVVTVLSLTLFSVSAHAAIGPEKRAAFICYFMHEHTEDGRCLSKNPNDTPEDIAKVCNHFKKHAPQEP
;
A
#
# COMPACT_ATOMS: atom_id res chain seq x y z
N MET A 1 -4.32 -23.46 -15.75
CA MET A 1 -3.03 -23.13 -15.09
C MET A 1 -2.90 -21.67 -14.66
N GLY A 2 -3.49 -20.68 -15.34
CA GLY A 2 -3.34 -19.25 -15.01
C GLY A 2 -3.82 -18.80 -13.61
N LEU A 3 -5.02 -19.23 -13.17
CA LEU A 3 -5.58 -18.86 -11.85
C LEU A 3 -4.75 -19.38 -10.67
N PHE A 4 -4.23 -20.61 -10.79
CA PHE A 4 -3.37 -21.21 -9.76
C PHE A 4 -2.03 -20.48 -9.65
N ALA A 5 -1.41 -20.14 -10.79
CA ALA A 5 -0.16 -19.36 -10.81
C ALA A 5 -0.34 -17.96 -10.21
N LEU A 6 -1.48 -17.30 -10.48
CA LEU A 6 -1.83 -16.01 -9.88
C LEU A 6 -2.06 -16.09 -8.37
N ALA A 7 -2.76 -17.12 -7.89
CA ALA A 7 -2.96 -17.34 -6.46
C ALA A 7 -1.63 -17.60 -5.72
N VAL A 8 -0.74 -18.41 -6.33
CA VAL A 8 0.61 -18.67 -5.80
C VAL A 8 1.45 -17.39 -5.78
N ALA A 9 1.42 -16.59 -6.84
CA ALA A 9 2.12 -15.31 -6.90
C ALA A 9 1.59 -14.32 -5.84
N TYR A 10 0.27 -14.23 -5.66
CA TYR A 10 -0.37 -13.41 -4.63
C TYR A 10 0.04 -13.84 -3.22
N PHE A 11 0.04 -15.15 -2.95
CA PHE A 11 0.46 -15.69 -1.65
C PHE A 11 1.96 -15.45 -1.39
N ALA A 12 2.80 -15.60 -2.42
CA ALA A 12 4.22 -15.27 -2.33
C ALA A 12 4.43 -13.78 -2.01
N ILE A 13 3.66 -12.87 -2.62
CA ILE A 13 3.69 -11.43 -2.30
C ILE A 13 3.34 -11.19 -0.83
N LEU A 14 2.27 -11.81 -0.32
CA LEU A 14 1.88 -11.68 1.08
C LEU A 14 2.97 -12.20 2.04
N LEU A 15 3.66 -13.29 1.70
CA LEU A 15 4.73 -13.86 2.51
C LEU A 15 6.04 -13.05 2.44
N PHE A 16 6.50 -12.68 1.25
CA PHE A 16 7.74 -11.92 1.07
C PHE A 16 7.65 -10.51 1.64
N LEU A 17 6.47 -9.89 1.59
CA LEU A 17 6.22 -8.56 2.13
C LEU A 17 5.71 -8.59 3.58
N SER A 18 5.82 -9.73 4.28
CA SER A 18 5.43 -9.83 5.68
C SER A 18 6.32 -9.01 6.61
N PRO A 19 5.79 -8.49 7.74
CA PRO A 19 6.59 -7.75 8.71
C PRO A 19 7.81 -8.52 9.23
N TRP A 20 7.68 -9.85 9.36
CA TRP A 20 8.77 -10.70 9.81
C TRP A 20 9.89 -10.76 8.78
N THR A 21 9.55 -10.96 7.50
CA THR A 21 10.50 -11.00 6.39
C THR A 21 11.20 -9.65 6.23
N ILE A 22 10.42 -8.56 6.28
CA ILE A 22 10.92 -7.20 6.22
C ILE A 22 11.90 -6.94 7.37
N ARG A 23 11.56 -7.27 8.62
CA ARG A 23 12.47 -7.09 9.76
C ARG A 23 13.73 -7.93 9.66
N ARG A 24 13.60 -9.19 9.24
CA ARG A 24 14.74 -10.10 9.10
C ARG A 24 15.70 -9.68 7.99
N TRP A 25 15.19 -9.09 6.91
CA TRP A 25 16.01 -8.63 5.77
C TRP A 25 16.59 -7.22 5.95
N LEU A 26 15.83 -6.31 6.56
CA LEU A 26 16.26 -4.94 6.81
C LEU A 26 17.36 -4.91 7.90
N GLY A 27 17.27 -5.78 8.92
CA GLY A 27 18.19 -5.78 10.07
C GLY A 27 18.13 -4.46 10.86
N ASN A 28 18.91 -4.37 11.94
CA ASN A 28 18.88 -3.23 12.87
C ASN A 28 19.55 -1.95 12.32
N GLY A 29 20.17 -2.01 11.15
CA GLY A 29 21.01 -0.92 10.61
C GLY A 29 20.34 -0.12 9.49
N ILE A 30 19.03 0.06 9.49
CA ILE A 30 18.32 0.86 8.46
C ILE A 30 17.67 2.07 9.12
N HIS A 31 17.83 3.22 8.47
CA HIS A 31 17.21 4.46 8.92
C HIS A 31 15.68 4.25 9.09
N PRO A 32 15.08 4.60 10.25
CA PRO A 32 13.69 4.28 10.55
C PRO A 32 12.70 4.75 9.48
N ARG A 33 12.94 5.93 8.90
CA ARG A 33 12.10 6.46 7.80
C ARG A 33 12.06 5.58 6.57
N THR A 34 13.19 4.94 6.23
CA THR A 34 13.26 4.00 5.12
C THR A 34 12.48 2.74 5.43
N ALA A 35 12.59 2.23 6.67
CA ALA A 35 11.81 1.09 7.13
C ALA A 35 10.30 1.38 7.08
N ALA A 36 9.88 2.57 7.52
CA ALA A 36 8.49 3.02 7.40
C ALA A 36 8.01 3.00 5.94
N LEU A 37 8.81 3.53 5.00
CA LEU A 37 8.46 3.53 3.58
C LEU A 37 8.36 2.10 3.01
N VAL A 38 9.23 1.17 3.43
CA VAL A 38 9.14 -0.23 3.01
C VAL A 38 7.83 -0.87 3.49
N HIS A 39 7.43 -0.64 4.74
CA HIS A 39 6.14 -1.11 5.24
C HIS A 39 4.96 -0.46 4.53
N PHE A 40 5.04 0.85 4.23
CA PHE A 40 4.03 1.56 3.45
C PHE A 40 3.87 0.97 2.03
N ILE A 41 4.99 0.76 1.32
CA ILE A 41 5.00 0.15 -0.01
C ILE A 41 4.45 -1.28 0.06
N SER A 42 4.80 -2.05 1.08
CA SER A 42 4.24 -3.39 1.31
C SER A 42 2.71 -3.37 1.42
N ILE A 43 2.15 -2.43 2.19
CA ILE A 43 0.69 -2.25 2.29
C ILE A 43 0.09 -1.87 0.94
N LEU A 44 0.71 -0.92 0.22
CA LEU A 44 0.24 -0.47 -1.09
C LEU A 44 0.22 -1.60 -2.13
N VAL A 45 1.30 -2.37 -2.22
CA VAL A 45 1.42 -3.51 -3.13
C VAL A 45 0.39 -4.59 -2.79
N CYS A 46 0.21 -4.93 -1.52
CA CYS A 46 -0.84 -5.87 -1.11
C CYS A 46 -2.23 -5.36 -1.53
N GLY A 47 -2.50 -4.07 -1.31
CA GLY A 47 -3.73 -3.39 -1.70
C GLY A 47 -4.02 -3.51 -3.19
N LEU A 48 -3.07 -3.08 -4.02
CA LEU A 48 -3.18 -3.13 -5.47
C LEU A 48 -3.31 -4.56 -6.01
N ALA A 49 -2.54 -5.51 -5.47
CA ALA A 49 -2.61 -6.91 -5.88
C ALA A 49 -3.98 -7.52 -5.57
N THR A 50 -4.58 -7.16 -4.42
CA THR A 50 -5.91 -7.65 -4.02
C THR A 50 -7.01 -7.05 -4.89
N ALA A 51 -6.94 -5.74 -5.16
CA ALA A 51 -7.87 -5.07 -6.05
C ALA A 51 -7.79 -5.67 -7.48
N ALA A 52 -6.59 -5.91 -8.00
CA ALA A 52 -6.38 -6.52 -9.30
C ALA A 52 -6.93 -7.96 -9.36
N MET A 53 -6.67 -8.77 -8.32
CA MET A 53 -7.19 -10.14 -8.22
C MET A 53 -8.72 -10.16 -8.21
N LEU A 54 -9.36 -9.30 -7.41
CA LEU A 54 -10.82 -9.23 -7.34
C LEU A 54 -11.46 -8.69 -8.62
N ALA A 55 -10.84 -7.68 -9.25
CA ALA A 55 -11.29 -7.18 -10.55
C ALA A 55 -11.18 -8.25 -11.63
N MET A 56 -10.09 -9.01 -11.66
CA MET A 56 -9.91 -10.13 -12.60
C MET A 56 -10.95 -11.23 -12.37
N LEU A 57 -11.21 -11.61 -11.11
CA LEU A 57 -12.28 -12.55 -10.77
C LEU A 57 -13.62 -12.03 -11.27
N LEU A 58 -13.97 -10.78 -10.97
CA LEU A 58 -15.21 -10.16 -11.43
C LEU A 58 -15.34 -10.19 -12.96
N LEU A 59 -14.27 -9.84 -13.70
CA LEU A 59 -14.26 -9.85 -15.16
C LEU A 59 -14.43 -11.26 -15.76
N LEU A 60 -13.81 -12.28 -15.14
CA LEU A 60 -14.02 -13.69 -15.49
C LEU A 60 -15.48 -14.11 -15.32
N PHE A 61 -16.20 -13.52 -14.37
CA PHE A 61 -17.59 -13.83 -14.07
C PHE A 61 -18.61 -13.02 -14.90
N VAL A 62 -18.30 -11.74 -15.19
CA VAL A 62 -19.26 -10.77 -15.77
C VAL A 62 -19.21 -10.73 -17.30
N SER A 63 -18.04 -10.93 -17.94
CA SER A 63 -17.88 -10.62 -19.36
C SER A 63 -17.78 -11.86 -20.24
N GLY A 64 -18.84 -12.17 -20.96
CA GLY A 64 -18.77 -13.09 -22.12
C GLY A 64 -18.08 -12.46 -23.34
N SER A 65 -18.01 -11.12 -23.41
CA SER A 65 -17.62 -10.34 -24.60
C SER A 65 -16.21 -9.73 -24.56
N LEU A 66 -15.56 -9.61 -23.40
CA LEU A 66 -14.12 -9.27 -23.31
C LEU A 66 -13.22 -10.50 -23.53
N ILE A 67 -13.80 -11.70 -23.41
CA ILE A 67 -13.11 -13.00 -23.53
C ILE A 67 -13.11 -13.49 -24.98
N SER A 68 -14.03 -13.04 -25.83
CA SER A 68 -14.00 -13.35 -27.28
C SER A 68 -12.77 -12.80 -27.99
N SER A 69 -12.01 -11.92 -27.34
CA SER A 69 -10.73 -11.39 -27.84
C SER A 69 -9.49 -12.09 -27.24
N LEU A 70 -9.67 -13.15 -26.44
CA LEU A 70 -8.63 -13.93 -25.74
C LEU A 70 -8.82 -15.44 -25.98
N GLU A 71 -8.35 -15.96 -27.13
CA GLU A 71 -8.42 -17.39 -27.53
C GLU A 71 -7.00 -18.01 -27.55
N VAL A 72 -6.68 -19.19 -27.02
CA VAL A 72 -7.43 -20.47 -26.92
C VAL A 72 -7.28 -21.14 -25.53
N THR A 73 -6.28 -20.76 -24.71
CA THR A 73 -6.15 -21.26 -23.32
C THR A 73 -7.20 -20.66 -22.37
N CYS A 74 -7.71 -19.47 -22.71
CA CYS A 74 -8.79 -18.82 -21.97
C CYS A 74 -10.15 -19.43 -22.27
N GLN A 75 -10.37 -20.03 -23.44
CA GLN A 75 -11.68 -20.61 -23.76
C GLN A 75 -12.01 -21.87 -22.98
N GLN A 76 -11.06 -22.77 -22.72
CA GLN A 76 -11.32 -23.93 -21.87
C GLN A 76 -11.55 -23.53 -20.40
N VAL A 77 -10.79 -22.55 -19.90
CA VAL A 77 -10.99 -22.01 -18.53
C VAL A 77 -12.28 -21.21 -18.44
N ALA A 78 -12.67 -20.46 -19.47
CA ALA A 78 -13.91 -19.69 -19.52
C ALA A 78 -15.14 -20.57 -19.81
N GLN A 79 -15.01 -21.66 -20.57
CA GLN A 79 -16.06 -22.66 -20.75
C GLN A 79 -16.23 -23.49 -19.48
N ALA A 80 -15.13 -23.90 -18.83
CA ALA A 80 -15.19 -24.54 -17.51
C ALA A 80 -15.75 -23.58 -16.45
N GLY A 81 -15.36 -22.30 -16.48
CA GLY A 81 -15.89 -21.26 -15.61
C GLY A 81 -17.38 -21.00 -15.85
N ARG A 82 -17.83 -20.90 -17.10
CA ARG A 82 -19.26 -20.79 -17.46
C ARG A 82 -20.06 -22.04 -17.09
N LYS A 83 -19.53 -23.24 -17.35
CA LYS A 83 -20.14 -24.51 -16.90
C LYS A 83 -20.21 -24.59 -15.38
N PHE A 84 -19.22 -24.09 -14.66
CA PHE A 84 -19.27 -24.00 -13.20
C PHE A 84 -20.30 -22.96 -12.74
N LEU A 85 -20.35 -21.79 -13.38
CA LEU A 85 -21.25 -20.69 -13.04
C LEU A 85 -22.73 -21.00 -13.25
N PHE A 86 -23.05 -21.58 -14.40
CA PHE A 86 -24.42 -21.84 -14.84
C PHE A 86 -24.81 -23.32 -14.70
N GLY A 87 -23.85 -24.21 -14.49
CA GLY A 87 -24.08 -25.66 -14.33
C GLY A 87 -23.87 -26.18 -12.92
N THR A 88 -23.50 -25.33 -11.95
CA THR A 88 -23.53 -25.69 -10.52
C THR A 88 -24.39 -24.71 -9.72
N PRO A 89 -25.09 -25.17 -8.66
CA PRO A 89 -25.92 -24.30 -7.82
C PRO A 89 -25.10 -23.23 -7.07
N TRP A 90 -23.77 -23.38 -6.99
CA TRP A 90 -22.87 -22.48 -6.27
C TRP A 90 -22.30 -21.34 -7.11
N GLY A 91 -22.43 -21.41 -8.43
CA GLY A 91 -21.85 -20.44 -9.36
C GLY A 91 -22.39 -19.02 -9.19
N LEU A 92 -23.71 -18.87 -9.26
CA LEU A 92 -24.38 -17.57 -9.07
C LEU A 92 -24.17 -16.99 -7.67
N PRO A 93 -24.32 -17.75 -6.55
CA PRO A 93 -23.99 -17.26 -5.21
C PRO A 93 -22.54 -16.77 -5.08
N LEU A 94 -21.57 -17.48 -5.67
CA LEU A 94 -20.15 -17.10 -5.63
C LEU A 94 -19.90 -15.77 -6.35
N MET A 95 -20.49 -15.59 -7.54
CA MET A 95 -20.37 -14.35 -8.30
C MET A 95 -20.97 -13.16 -7.54
N VAL A 96 -22.17 -13.33 -7.00
CA VAL A 96 -22.82 -12.30 -6.17
C VAL A 96 -21.97 -11.98 -4.95
N GLY A 97 -21.38 -12.99 -4.30
CA GLY A 97 -20.47 -12.82 -3.18
C GLY A 97 -19.21 -12.00 -3.54
N ILE A 98 -18.57 -12.30 -4.66
CA ILE A 98 -17.38 -11.57 -5.13
C ILE A 98 -17.74 -10.13 -5.52
N ALA A 99 -18.84 -9.92 -6.25
CA ALA A 99 -19.31 -8.60 -6.61
C ALA A 99 -19.66 -7.75 -5.37
N ALA A 100 -20.33 -8.35 -4.39
CA ALA A 100 -20.62 -7.72 -3.11
C ALA A 100 -19.34 -7.36 -2.35
N LEU A 101 -18.33 -8.24 -2.35
CA LEU A 101 -17.04 -7.99 -1.71
C LEU A 101 -16.30 -6.83 -2.39
N VAL A 102 -16.27 -6.78 -3.72
CA VAL A 102 -15.68 -5.66 -4.49
C VAL A 102 -16.40 -4.36 -4.17
N ALA A 103 -17.73 -4.34 -4.25
CA ALA A 103 -18.53 -3.16 -3.94
C ALA A 103 -18.32 -2.68 -2.50
N LEU A 104 -18.26 -3.61 -1.54
CA LEU A 104 -17.99 -3.32 -0.13
C LEU A 104 -16.59 -2.72 0.05
N GLN A 105 -15.55 -3.30 -0.55
CA GLN A 105 -14.19 -2.77 -0.46
C GLN A 105 -14.05 -1.38 -1.09
N THR A 106 -14.61 -1.18 -2.29
CA THR A 106 -14.63 0.13 -2.95
C THR A 106 -15.42 1.13 -2.12
N GLY A 107 -16.57 0.73 -1.55
CA GLY A 107 -17.35 1.54 -0.64
C GLY A 107 -16.58 1.97 0.60
N PHE A 108 -15.89 1.03 1.28
CA PHE A 108 -15.03 1.33 2.43
C PHE A 108 -13.86 2.25 2.06
N PHE A 109 -13.25 2.06 0.88
CA PHE A 109 -12.17 2.91 0.41
C PHE A 109 -12.63 4.36 0.22
N ILE A 110 -13.75 4.55 -0.48
CA ILE A 110 -14.32 5.87 -0.77
C ILE A 110 -14.85 6.52 0.52
N ALA A 111 -15.65 5.80 1.31
CA ALA A 111 -16.22 6.31 2.56
C ALA A 111 -15.13 6.59 3.60
N GLY A 112 -14.14 5.71 3.74
CA GLY A 112 -12.99 5.90 4.62
C GLY A 112 -12.14 7.09 4.20
N GLY A 113 -11.81 7.20 2.92
CA GLY A 113 -11.05 8.32 2.36
C GLY A 113 -11.76 9.66 2.55
N THR A 114 -13.04 9.74 2.17
CA THR A 114 -13.85 10.96 2.33
C THR A 114 -14.03 11.36 3.79
N ARG A 115 -14.27 10.41 4.69
CA ARG A 115 -14.34 10.65 6.13
C ARG A 115 -13.03 11.19 6.67
N MET A 116 -11.89 10.60 6.30
CA MET A 116 -10.57 11.05 6.76
C MET A 116 -10.20 12.44 6.23
N VAL A 117 -10.51 12.74 4.96
CA VAL A 117 -10.33 14.08 4.39
C VAL A 117 -11.21 15.11 5.11
N THR A 118 -12.47 14.77 5.36
CA THR A 118 -13.41 15.64 6.08
C THR A 118 -12.95 15.91 7.51
N ILE A 119 -12.56 14.88 8.25
CA ILE A 119 -12.00 15.01 9.61
C ILE A 119 -10.75 15.90 9.56
N SER A 120 -9.80 15.61 8.66
CA SER A 120 -8.58 16.40 8.53
C SER A 120 -8.86 17.87 8.23
N ARG A 121 -9.81 18.17 7.33
CA ARG A 121 -10.23 19.55 7.02
C ARG A 121 -10.89 20.23 8.21
N ARG A 122 -11.79 19.53 8.92
CA ARG A 122 -12.46 20.05 10.12
C ARG A 122 -11.45 20.36 11.22
N THR A 123 -10.59 19.41 11.57
CA THR A 123 -9.53 19.60 12.59
C THR A 123 -8.59 20.74 12.18
N SER A 124 -8.15 20.77 10.91
CA SER A 124 -7.32 21.87 10.40
C SER A 124 -8.00 23.24 10.52
N SER A 125 -9.31 23.33 10.21
CA SER A 125 -10.06 24.58 10.29
C SER A 125 -10.33 25.02 11.73
N HIS A 126 -10.60 24.07 12.62
CA HIS A 126 -10.81 24.32 14.04
C HIS A 126 -9.52 24.82 14.68
N ARG A 127 -8.42 24.07 14.52
CA ARG A 127 -7.11 24.46 15.07
C ARG A 127 -6.64 25.80 14.51
N ARG A 128 -6.81 26.09 13.21
CA ARG A 128 -6.47 27.42 12.64
C ARG A 128 -7.19 28.58 13.29
N ARG A 129 -8.47 28.41 13.67
CA ARG A 129 -9.25 29.46 14.33
C ARG A 129 -8.90 29.60 15.81
N ALA A 130 -8.54 28.49 16.44
CA ALA A 130 -8.17 28.43 17.85
C ALA A 130 -6.68 28.74 18.10
N SER A 131 -5.90 29.14 17.08
CA SER A 131 -4.45 29.30 17.20
C SER A 131 -3.94 30.61 16.62
N ILE A 132 -2.85 31.13 17.19
CA ILE A 132 -2.11 32.27 16.65
C ILE A 132 -0.78 31.78 16.07
N ASN A 133 -0.36 32.39 14.96
CA ASN A 133 0.95 32.14 14.40
C ASN A 133 2.02 32.79 15.29
N CYS A 134 2.94 32.00 15.83
CA CYS A 134 4.00 32.52 16.69
C CYS A 134 5.30 32.67 15.89
N PRO A 135 5.77 33.89 15.58
CA PRO A 135 6.98 34.10 14.80
C PRO A 135 8.28 33.82 15.59
N ALA A 136 8.23 33.66 16.92
CA ALA A 136 9.40 33.40 17.77
C ALA A 136 9.84 31.92 17.82
N LEU A 137 8.91 30.97 17.90
CA LEU A 137 9.21 29.51 17.88
C LEU A 137 10.02 29.03 16.64
N PRO A 138 9.80 29.58 15.44
CA PRO A 138 10.61 29.30 14.25
C PRO A 138 12.07 29.69 14.38
N VAL A 139 12.33 30.79 15.10
CA VAL A 139 13.68 31.30 15.36
C VAL A 139 14.43 30.34 16.28
N ILE A 140 13.74 29.77 17.28
CA ILE A 140 14.29 28.76 18.20
C ILE A 140 14.74 27.49 17.44
N MET A 141 14.03 27.12 16.36
CA MET A 141 14.43 26.00 15.49
C MET A 141 15.56 26.32 14.50
N GLY A 142 16.09 27.55 14.48
CA GLY A 142 17.05 27.99 13.45
C GLY A 142 16.45 27.99 12.02
N CYS A 143 15.12 27.96 11.90
CA CYS A 143 14.41 27.85 10.63
C CYS A 143 13.95 29.24 10.17
N HIS A 144 14.85 30.02 9.57
CA HIS A 144 14.47 31.29 8.94
C HIS A 144 13.61 31.03 7.69
N GLY A 145 12.37 31.54 7.70
CA GLY A 145 11.63 31.85 6.46
C GLY A 145 10.34 31.08 6.15
N VAL A 146 10.04 29.90 6.71
CA VAL A 146 8.76 29.22 6.41
C VAL A 146 8.31 28.28 7.52
N SER A 147 7.84 28.82 8.63
CA SER A 147 7.31 28.02 9.73
C SER A 147 5.80 28.13 9.81
N ARG A 148 5.14 26.98 9.80
CA ARG A 148 3.70 26.85 10.01
C ARG A 148 3.45 26.34 11.43
N ILE A 149 4.06 27.00 12.42
CA ILE A 149 3.95 26.66 13.84
C ILE A 149 2.94 27.62 14.47
N CYS A 150 1.90 27.07 15.09
CA CYS A 150 0.83 27.85 15.70
C CYS A 150 0.67 27.44 17.16
N VAL A 151 0.44 28.42 18.03
CA VAL A 151 0.13 28.18 19.44
C VAL A 151 -1.40 28.17 19.59
N ILE A 152 -1.95 27.09 20.15
CA ILE A 152 -3.38 26.96 20.42
C ILE A 152 -3.71 27.79 21.66
N LEU A 153 -4.69 28.67 21.59
CA LEU A 153 -5.08 29.56 22.69
C LEU A 153 -6.04 28.86 23.66
N ASN A 154 -6.04 29.33 24.91
CA ASN A 154 -6.85 28.82 26.01
C ASN A 154 -6.57 27.34 26.30
N THR A 155 -5.28 26.96 26.26
CA THR A 155 -4.83 25.56 26.43
C THR A 155 -3.66 25.45 27.41
N ARG A 156 -3.64 26.28 28.46
CA ARG A 156 -2.60 26.21 29.51
C ARG A 156 -2.68 24.93 30.35
N ASP A 157 -3.87 24.37 30.49
CA ASP A 157 -4.11 23.14 31.26
C ASP A 157 -3.92 21.86 30.44
N THR A 158 -3.57 21.97 29.15
CA THR A 158 -3.36 20.82 28.27
C THR A 158 -1.93 20.79 27.73
N ILE A 159 -1.41 19.58 27.54
CA ILE A 159 -0.07 19.31 27.04
C ILE A 159 -0.22 18.58 25.71
N GLU A 160 -0.31 19.33 24.63
CA GLU A 160 -0.53 18.82 23.29
C GLU A 160 0.43 19.46 22.28
N ALA A 161 1.03 18.61 21.45
CA ALA A 161 1.67 19.03 20.22
C ALA A 161 1.23 18.07 19.12
N GLU A 162 0.86 18.62 17.97
CA GLU A 162 0.45 17.80 16.83
C GLU A 162 0.68 18.49 15.49
N THR A 163 1.03 17.66 14.51
CA THR A 163 1.04 18.05 13.10
C THR A 163 -0.34 17.77 12.50
N VAL A 164 -1.03 18.80 12.01
CA VAL A 164 -2.39 18.67 11.46
C VAL A 164 -2.44 19.09 9.99
N GLY A 165 -3.13 18.27 9.20
CA GLY A 165 -3.36 18.44 7.76
C GLY A 165 -2.64 17.40 6.91
N LEU A 166 -3.12 17.19 5.67
CA LEU A 166 -2.58 16.17 4.76
C LEU A 166 -1.58 16.75 3.76
N ILE A 167 -2.02 17.69 2.91
CA ILE A 167 -1.21 18.22 1.79
C ILE A 167 -0.28 19.35 2.25
N ARG A 168 -0.81 20.22 3.12
CA ARG A 168 -0.11 21.39 3.64
C ARG A 168 -0.16 21.39 5.18
N PRO A 169 0.48 20.40 5.84
CA PRO A 169 0.44 20.27 7.29
C PRO A 169 1.01 21.49 8.00
N ARG A 170 0.50 21.74 9.20
CA ARG A 170 0.94 22.77 10.16
C ARG A 170 1.15 22.12 11.53
N ILE A 171 2.06 22.68 12.30
CA ILE A 171 2.36 22.24 13.66
C ILE A 171 1.54 23.10 14.61
N TYR A 172 0.84 22.47 15.55
CA TYR A 172 0.10 23.13 16.61
C TYR A 172 0.67 22.70 17.95
N VAL A 173 0.84 23.66 18.85
CA VAL A 173 1.35 23.42 20.20
C VAL A 173 0.44 24.15 21.19
N SER A 174 0.02 23.49 22.27
CA SER A 174 -0.76 24.11 23.35
C SER A 174 0.07 25.12 24.15
N GLU A 175 -0.56 26.11 24.78
CA GLU A 175 0.12 27.01 25.73
C GLU A 175 0.80 26.24 26.86
N GLY A 176 0.13 25.23 27.44
CA GLY A 176 0.71 24.45 28.55
C GLY A 176 2.02 23.75 28.17
N MET A 177 2.11 23.22 26.95
CA MET A 177 3.35 22.63 26.43
C MET A 177 4.48 23.66 26.32
N VAL A 178 4.18 24.91 25.94
CA VAL A 178 5.16 25.99 25.86
C VAL A 178 5.61 26.42 27.26
N ASP A 179 4.68 26.48 28.21
CA ASP A 179 4.94 26.95 29.57
C ASP A 179 5.67 25.91 30.43
N MET A 180 5.40 24.60 30.23
CA MET A 180 5.92 23.53 31.10
C MET A 180 7.24 22.91 30.65
N LEU A 181 7.61 23.04 29.38
CA LEU A 181 8.85 22.46 28.85
C LEU A 181 10.00 23.46 28.88
N SER A 182 11.22 22.99 29.13
CA SER A 182 12.41 23.82 28.94
C SER A 182 12.62 24.15 27.46
N GLY A 183 13.44 25.14 27.15
CA GLY A 183 13.73 25.53 25.75
C GLY A 183 14.27 24.37 24.90
N GLU A 184 15.14 23.52 25.46
CA GLU A 184 15.67 22.35 24.77
C GLU A 184 14.60 21.26 24.57
N GLN A 185 13.74 21.04 25.57
CA GLN A 185 12.63 20.09 25.47
C GLN A 185 11.59 20.55 24.44
N LEU A 186 11.26 21.84 24.42
CA LEU A 186 10.36 22.42 23.43
C LEU A 186 10.96 22.34 22.02
N LEU A 187 12.27 22.58 21.87
CA LEU A 187 12.98 22.39 20.61
C LEU A 187 12.89 20.93 20.13
N ALA A 188 13.06 19.96 21.03
CA ALA A 188 12.92 18.53 20.72
C ALA A 188 11.51 18.21 20.16
N VAL A 189 10.45 18.69 20.82
CA VAL A 189 9.07 18.51 20.36
C VAL A 189 8.84 19.14 19.00
N LEU A 190 9.25 20.39 18.82
CA LEU A 190 9.07 21.09 17.54
C LEU A 190 9.84 20.43 16.41
N ALA A 191 11.05 19.95 16.67
CA ALA A 191 11.86 19.20 15.72
C ALA A 191 11.19 17.88 15.32
N HIS A 192 10.62 17.15 16.28
CA HIS A 192 9.85 15.93 16.07
C HIS A 192 8.63 16.19 15.17
N GLU A 193 7.78 17.16 15.53
CA GLU A 193 6.60 17.53 14.74
C GLU A 193 6.96 18.03 13.33
N ASN A 194 8.07 18.77 13.22
CA ASN A 194 8.56 19.21 11.93
C ASN A 194 8.99 18.05 11.03
N ALA A 195 9.51 16.95 11.59
CA ALA A 195 9.84 15.74 10.83
C ALA A 195 8.59 15.10 10.20
N HIS A 196 7.47 15.04 10.95
CA HIS A 196 6.18 14.60 10.44
C HIS A 196 5.63 15.53 9.36
N ARG A 197 5.74 16.85 9.58
CA ARG A 197 5.31 17.87 8.61
C ARG A 197 6.07 17.75 7.29
N VAL A 198 7.39 17.63 7.35
CA VAL A 198 8.25 17.49 6.16
C VAL A 198 8.01 16.14 5.47
N GLY A 199 7.76 15.08 6.24
CA GLY A 199 7.44 13.74 5.71
C GLY A 199 6.04 13.55 5.17
N LYS A 200 5.13 14.47 5.51
CA LYS A 200 3.69 14.30 5.25
C LYS A 200 3.19 12.98 5.85
N ASP A 201 3.65 12.66 7.05
CA ASP A 201 3.41 11.37 7.70
C ASP A 201 1.92 11.13 7.94
N ASN A 202 1.14 12.20 8.16
CA ASN A 202 -0.32 12.16 8.17
C ASN A 202 -0.94 11.62 6.88
N LEU A 203 -0.43 12.05 5.71
CA LEU A 203 -0.94 11.59 4.43
C LEU A 203 -0.61 10.11 4.23
N ILE A 204 0.64 9.73 4.49
CA ILE A 204 1.10 8.32 4.42
C ILE A 204 0.24 7.45 5.34
N SER A 205 0.03 7.90 6.58
CA SER A 205 -0.76 7.19 7.59
C SER A 205 -2.22 7.06 7.23
N VAL A 206 -2.84 8.09 6.64
CA VAL A 206 -4.25 8.03 6.18
C VAL A 206 -4.38 7.07 5.00
N VAL A 207 -3.51 7.15 4.00
CA VAL A 207 -3.55 6.25 2.84
C VAL A 207 -3.38 4.79 3.29
N ALA A 208 -2.36 4.53 4.11
CA ALA A 208 -2.13 3.19 4.66
C ALA A 208 -3.33 2.70 5.47
N ARG A 209 -3.92 3.56 6.31
CA ARG A 209 -5.09 3.20 7.15
C ARG A 209 -6.29 2.79 6.31
N VAL A 210 -6.59 3.54 5.25
CA VAL A 210 -7.72 3.24 4.35
C VAL A 210 -7.48 1.89 3.66
N ILE A 211 -6.28 1.65 3.13
CA ILE A 211 -5.93 0.37 2.51
C ILE A 211 -6.03 -0.77 3.52
N THR A 212 -5.37 -0.66 4.67
CA THR A 212 -5.43 -1.67 5.74
C THR A 212 -6.85 -1.97 6.19
N ALA A 213 -7.73 -0.96 6.30
CA ALA A 213 -9.14 -1.15 6.66
C ALA A 213 -9.93 -1.91 5.58
N THR A 214 -9.68 -1.66 4.29
CA THR A 214 -10.31 -2.42 3.19
C THR A 214 -9.83 -3.87 3.14
N MET A 215 -8.65 -4.14 3.68
CA MET A 215 -8.00 -5.45 3.69
C MET A 215 -8.11 -6.15 5.04
N PHE A 216 -9.08 -5.81 5.89
CA PHE A 216 -9.16 -6.27 7.27
C PHE A 216 -9.10 -7.79 7.46
N CYS A 217 -9.54 -8.57 6.47
CA CYS A 217 -9.47 -10.04 6.48
C CYS A 217 -8.06 -10.60 6.23
N LEU A 218 -7.11 -9.81 5.74
CA LEU A 218 -5.79 -10.31 5.40
C LEU A 218 -4.89 -10.40 6.62
N PRO A 219 -4.30 -11.59 6.90
CA PRO A 219 -3.43 -11.75 8.04
C PRO A 219 -2.19 -10.85 7.95
N GLY A 220 -1.87 -10.21 9.06
CA GLY A 220 -0.68 -9.37 9.21
C GLY A 220 -0.73 -8.00 8.53
N ILE A 221 -1.83 -7.58 7.91
CA ILE A 221 -1.91 -6.21 7.34
C ILE A 221 -1.91 -5.15 8.46
N GLY A 222 -2.59 -5.43 9.57
CA GLY A 222 -2.60 -4.56 10.75
C GLY A 222 -1.23 -4.45 11.43
N SER A 223 -0.46 -5.54 11.47
CA SER A 223 0.90 -5.48 12.00
C SER A 223 1.84 -4.69 11.08
N ARG A 224 1.72 -4.80 9.74
CA ARG A 224 2.46 -3.92 8.81
C ARG A 224 2.18 -2.43 9.07
N TYR A 225 0.90 -2.09 9.26
CA TYR A 225 0.49 -0.72 9.57
C TYR A 225 1.08 -0.24 10.89
N ARG A 226 1.05 -1.07 11.94
CA ARG A 226 1.65 -0.75 13.24
C ARG A 226 3.16 -0.53 13.15
N GLU A 227 3.88 -1.41 12.47
CA GLU A 227 5.34 -1.27 12.29
C GLU A 227 5.70 -0.02 11.50
N MET A 228 4.94 0.29 10.44
CA MET A 228 5.09 1.54 9.70
C MET A 228 5.01 2.75 10.64
N HIS A 229 4.01 2.78 11.53
CA HIS A 229 3.84 3.86 12.52
C HIS A 229 5.01 3.96 13.49
N ILE A 230 5.44 2.84 14.09
CA ILE A 230 6.59 2.82 15.00
C ILE A 230 7.84 3.37 14.30
N CYS A 231 8.08 2.98 13.05
CA CYS A 231 9.21 3.47 12.27
C CYS A 231 9.11 4.96 11.91
N LEU A 232 7.90 5.52 11.72
CA LEU A 232 7.70 6.96 11.52
C LEU A 232 8.01 7.75 12.80
N GLU A 233 7.53 7.28 13.95
CA GLU A 233 7.84 7.89 15.25
C GLU A 233 9.35 7.87 15.54
N GLN A 234 10.00 6.72 15.34
CA GLN A 234 11.46 6.58 15.49
C GLN A 234 12.23 7.50 14.53
N ALA A 235 11.71 7.73 13.31
CA ALA A 235 12.32 8.65 12.36
C ALA A 235 12.20 10.11 12.82
N ALA A 236 11.05 10.47 13.40
CA ALA A 236 10.81 11.80 13.95
C ALA A 236 11.69 12.04 15.20
N ASP A 237 11.79 11.05 16.09
CA ASP A 237 12.70 11.07 17.25
C ASP A 237 14.16 11.26 16.81
N LEU A 238 14.62 10.50 15.81
CA LEU A 238 15.98 10.65 15.27
C LEU A 238 16.21 12.04 14.66
N SER A 239 15.21 12.60 13.97
CA SER A 239 15.29 13.97 13.46
C SER A 239 15.38 15.00 14.60
N ALA A 240 14.66 14.77 15.70
CA ALA A 240 14.77 15.62 16.89
C ALA A 240 16.17 15.54 17.50
N VAL A 241 16.75 14.34 17.63
CA VAL A 241 18.13 14.16 18.12
C VAL A 241 19.14 14.89 17.24
N ASN A 242 18.97 14.86 15.92
CA ASN A 242 19.90 15.54 15.00
C ASN A 242 19.84 17.08 15.13
N ILE A 243 18.69 17.63 15.57
CA ILE A 243 18.51 19.07 15.76
C ILE A 243 18.94 19.50 17.16
N THR A 244 18.60 18.73 18.20
CA THR A 244 18.96 19.05 19.59
C THR A 244 20.39 18.66 19.95
N GLY A 245 21.01 17.77 19.18
CA GLY A 245 22.35 17.23 19.44
C GLY A 245 22.41 16.19 20.57
N SER A 246 21.30 15.89 21.25
CA SER A 246 21.29 15.02 22.42
C SER A 246 20.13 14.01 22.39
N PRO A 247 20.42 12.69 22.31
CA PRO A 247 19.43 11.64 22.49
C PRO A 247 18.76 11.67 23.87
N LEU A 248 19.52 12.08 24.90
CA LEU A 248 19.05 12.16 26.27
C LEU A 248 17.95 13.22 26.42
N VAL A 249 18.15 14.41 25.82
CA VAL A 249 17.13 15.47 25.82
C VAL A 249 15.82 14.97 25.19
N VAL A 250 15.88 14.25 24.06
CA VAL A 250 14.69 13.70 23.41
C VAL A 250 14.02 12.63 24.30
N ALA A 251 14.79 11.72 24.88
CA ALA A 251 14.26 10.68 25.76
C ALA A 251 13.60 11.26 27.03
N GLU A 252 14.23 12.23 27.68
CA GLU A 252 13.69 12.96 28.84
C GLU A 252 12.42 13.73 28.47
N THR A 253 12.41 14.37 27.29
CA THR A 253 11.22 15.07 26.77
C THR A 253 10.06 14.11 26.60
N LEU A 254 10.27 12.96 25.95
CA LEU A 254 9.25 11.93 25.78
C LEU A 254 8.73 11.41 27.12
N ALA A 255 9.62 11.13 28.07
CA ALA A 255 9.25 10.69 29.41
C ALA A 255 8.41 11.75 30.14
N ARG A 256 8.83 13.03 30.09
CA ARG A 256 8.11 14.14 30.71
C ARG A 256 6.72 14.34 30.11
N ILE A 257 6.58 14.36 28.78
CA ILE A 257 5.27 14.50 28.12
C ILE A 257 4.38 13.31 28.48
N SER A 258 4.94 12.09 28.52
CA SER A 258 4.18 10.90 28.91
C SER A 258 3.65 11.00 30.36
N ALA A 259 4.43 11.56 31.28
CA ALA A 259 4.00 11.77 32.66
C ALA A 259 2.91 12.85 32.77
N LEU A 260 2.97 13.88 31.92
CA LEU A 260 2.02 15.00 31.94
C LEU A 260 0.69 14.71 31.21
N THR A 261 0.63 13.69 30.35
CA THR A 261 -0.53 13.39 29.48
C THR A 261 -1.35 12.16 29.91
N VAL A 262 -0.96 11.52 31.01
CA VAL A 262 -1.68 10.38 31.60
C VAL A 262 -2.68 10.89 32.64
N ASP A 263 -3.98 10.61 32.44
CA ASP A 263 -5.00 10.80 33.48
C ASP A 263 -4.61 9.97 34.73
N PRO A 264 -4.87 10.43 35.98
CA PRO A 264 -4.78 9.60 37.19
C PRO A 264 -5.41 8.19 37.08
N ARG A 265 -6.36 7.96 36.18
CA ARG A 265 -6.95 6.63 35.87
C ARG A 265 -6.14 5.77 34.88
N GLY A 266 -5.00 6.27 34.39
CA GLY A 266 -4.13 5.59 33.43
C GLY A 266 -4.65 5.59 31.98
N VAL A 267 -5.63 6.44 31.66
CA VAL A 267 -6.23 6.52 30.32
C VAL A 267 -5.53 7.62 29.50
N PRO A 268 -5.03 7.33 28.29
CA PRO A 268 -4.46 8.35 27.42
C PRO A 268 -5.53 9.38 27.03
N VAL A 269 -5.25 10.66 27.26
CA VAL A 269 -6.15 11.78 26.91
C VAL A 269 -6.05 12.16 25.41
N SER A 270 -4.97 11.73 24.75
CA SER A 270 -4.77 11.98 23.31
C SER A 270 -5.45 10.91 22.44
N SER A 271 -5.89 11.34 21.25
CA SER A 271 -6.52 10.48 20.23
C SER A 271 -5.59 9.39 19.66
N VAL A 272 -4.30 9.42 20.01
CA VAL A 272 -3.31 8.40 19.64
C VAL A 272 -3.08 7.51 20.86
N ARG A 273 -3.76 6.37 20.88
CA ARG A 273 -3.61 5.35 21.92
C ARG A 273 -2.24 4.68 21.77
N TRP A 274 -1.20 5.27 22.33
CA TRP A 274 0.13 4.65 22.39
C TRP A 274 0.06 3.38 23.23
N SER A 275 0.52 2.25 22.68
CA SER A 275 0.78 1.07 23.50
C SER A 275 2.06 1.30 24.31
N LYS A 276 2.11 0.81 25.56
CA LYS A 276 3.36 0.82 26.38
C LYS A 276 4.55 0.22 25.63
N SER A 277 4.29 -0.76 24.76
CA SER A 277 5.30 -1.38 23.89
C SER A 277 5.88 -0.44 22.83
N ASP A 278 5.09 0.52 22.34
CA ASP A 278 5.51 1.43 21.28
C ASP A 278 6.44 2.51 21.86
N MET A 279 6.15 2.97 23.08
CA MET A 279 7.04 3.86 23.85
C MET A 279 8.38 3.17 24.15
N LYS A 280 8.34 1.91 24.63
CA LYS A 280 9.56 1.13 24.88
C LYS A 280 10.43 1.02 23.62
N ALA A 281 9.84 0.70 22.47
CA ALA A 281 10.56 0.57 21.21
C ALA A 281 11.21 1.89 20.73
N ARG A 282 10.63 3.05 21.07
CA ARG A 282 11.21 4.37 20.78
C ARG A 282 12.41 4.67 21.69
N LEU A 283 12.26 4.43 22.99
CA LEU A 283 13.34 4.63 23.96
C LEU A 283 14.53 3.69 23.68
N GLU A 284 14.27 2.42 23.37
CA GLU A 284 15.32 1.47 22.97
C GLU A 284 16.05 1.95 21.71
N ALA A 285 15.34 2.46 20.70
CA ALA A 285 15.96 2.98 19.48
C ALA A 285 16.83 4.21 19.71
N LEU A 286 16.51 5.05 20.72
CA LEU A 286 17.34 6.19 21.11
C LEU A 286 18.63 5.76 21.82
N ILE A 287 18.59 4.66 22.57
CA ILE A 287 19.73 4.13 23.35
C ILE A 287 20.68 3.30 22.47
N SER A 288 20.14 2.46 21.58
CA SER A 288 20.91 1.50 20.77
C SER A 288 21.54 2.09 19.50
N ARG A 289 22.09 3.32 19.59
CA ARG A 289 22.49 4.12 18.43
C ARG A 289 23.74 3.58 17.73
N ASP A 290 23.57 2.55 16.89
CA ASP A 290 24.56 2.10 15.91
C ASP A 290 24.30 2.74 14.54
N ASP A 291 25.35 3.32 13.95
CA ASP A 291 25.29 4.14 12.72
C ASP A 291 25.04 3.29 11.44
N PRO A 292 24.00 3.56 10.63
CA PRO A 292 23.55 2.61 9.62
C PRO A 292 24.32 2.66 8.28
N HIS A 293 24.71 1.48 7.77
CA HIS A 293 25.16 1.25 6.39
C HIS A 293 23.96 1.21 5.40
N VAL A 294 23.29 2.36 5.20
CA VAL A 294 21.97 2.50 4.56
C VAL A 294 21.92 2.22 3.05
N ARG A 295 22.96 2.57 2.29
CA ARG A 295 22.84 2.71 0.82
C ARG A 295 22.83 1.39 0.04
N LYS A 296 23.46 0.34 0.55
CA LYS A 296 23.63 -0.94 -0.19
C LYS A 296 22.39 -1.84 -0.09
N ARG A 297 21.71 -1.84 1.06
CA ARG A 297 20.58 -2.74 1.35
C ARG A 297 19.24 -2.22 0.82
N LEU A 298 19.06 -0.90 0.77
CA LEU A 298 17.89 -0.25 0.15
C LEU A 298 17.82 -0.51 -1.37
N ARG A 299 18.98 -0.51 -2.06
CA ARG A 299 19.05 -0.86 -3.49
C ARG A 299 18.55 -2.28 -3.76
N ILE A 300 18.89 -3.24 -2.89
CA ILE A 300 18.50 -4.64 -3.03
C ILE A 300 16.99 -4.81 -2.77
N ALA A 301 16.42 -4.12 -1.78
CA ALA A 301 14.98 -4.15 -1.51
C ALA A 301 14.15 -3.51 -2.64
N LEU A 302 14.60 -2.36 -3.17
CA LEU A 302 14.00 -1.73 -4.35
C LEU A 302 14.11 -2.61 -5.59
N LEU A 303 15.24 -3.27 -5.81
CA LEU A 303 15.42 -4.26 -6.87
C LEU A 303 14.45 -5.43 -6.73
N GLY A 304 14.20 -5.92 -5.51
CA GLY A 304 13.21 -6.97 -5.26
C GLY A 304 11.79 -6.54 -5.62
N VAL A 305 11.37 -5.34 -5.20
CA VAL A 305 10.03 -4.79 -5.52
C VAL A 305 9.88 -4.52 -7.01
N VAL A 306 10.89 -3.93 -7.66
CA VAL A 306 10.90 -3.72 -9.11
C VAL A 306 10.87 -5.05 -9.86
N THR A 307 11.59 -6.06 -9.40
CA THR A 307 11.58 -7.38 -10.05
C THR A 307 10.20 -8.03 -9.95
N VAL A 308 9.52 -7.94 -8.82
CA VAL A 308 8.16 -8.48 -8.65
C VAL A 308 7.13 -7.70 -9.48
N LEU A 309 7.21 -6.37 -9.52
CA LEU A 309 6.36 -5.53 -10.38
C LEU A 309 6.62 -5.82 -11.86
N SER A 310 7.89 -5.94 -12.26
CA SER A 310 8.29 -6.28 -13.63
C SER A 310 7.88 -7.69 -14.01
N LEU A 311 7.91 -8.68 -13.11
CA LEU A 311 7.45 -10.05 -13.39
C LEU A 311 5.93 -10.13 -13.51
N THR A 312 5.19 -9.35 -12.70
CA THR A 312 3.71 -9.28 -12.80
C THR A 312 3.28 -8.54 -14.07
N LEU A 313 3.91 -7.40 -14.39
CA LEU A 313 3.72 -6.68 -15.65
C LEU A 313 4.16 -7.51 -16.86
N PHE A 314 5.30 -8.20 -16.80
CA PHE A 314 5.77 -9.10 -17.86
C PHE A 314 4.83 -10.28 -18.03
N SER A 315 4.25 -10.84 -16.96
CA SER A 315 3.22 -11.87 -17.10
C SER A 315 2.01 -11.34 -17.87
N VAL A 316 1.53 -10.14 -17.55
CA VAL A 316 0.42 -9.48 -18.28
C VAL A 316 0.79 -9.18 -19.73
N SER A 317 2.00 -8.65 -19.98
CA SER A 317 2.48 -8.24 -21.30
C SER A 317 2.91 -9.41 -22.20
N ALA A 318 3.52 -10.47 -21.66
CA ALA A 318 3.88 -11.67 -22.39
C ALA A 318 2.62 -12.44 -22.86
N HIS A 319 1.52 -12.34 -22.11
CA HIS A 319 0.21 -12.81 -22.59
C HIS A 319 -0.31 -11.95 -23.76
N ALA A 320 0.00 -10.64 -23.79
CA ALA A 320 -0.40 -9.70 -24.84
C ALA A 320 0.50 -9.71 -26.09
N ALA A 321 1.80 -10.03 -25.96
CA ALA A 321 2.81 -9.82 -27.00
C ALA A 321 3.06 -11.03 -27.94
N ILE A 322 2.49 -12.21 -27.67
CA ILE A 322 2.53 -13.29 -28.66
C ILE A 322 1.50 -12.94 -29.73
N GLY A 323 2.00 -12.39 -30.84
CA GLY A 323 1.18 -11.89 -31.95
C GLY A 323 0.28 -12.97 -32.58
N PRO A 324 -0.83 -12.55 -33.21
CA PRO A 324 -1.87 -13.44 -33.73
C PRO A 324 -1.37 -14.46 -34.76
N GLU A 325 -0.35 -14.10 -35.54
CA GLU A 325 0.10 -14.89 -36.69
C GLU A 325 0.88 -16.16 -36.30
N LYS A 326 1.76 -16.07 -35.29
CA LYS A 326 2.50 -17.25 -34.77
C LYS A 326 1.60 -18.20 -33.98
N ARG A 327 0.47 -17.71 -33.45
CA ARG A 327 -0.55 -18.51 -32.75
C ARG A 327 -1.46 -19.27 -33.73
N ALA A 328 -1.79 -18.67 -34.88
CA ALA A 328 -2.61 -19.28 -35.91
C ALA A 328 -1.93 -20.49 -36.59
N ALA A 329 -0.64 -20.37 -36.90
CA ALA A 329 0.13 -21.48 -37.50
C ALA A 329 0.23 -22.71 -36.58
N PHE A 330 0.35 -22.48 -35.27
CA PHE A 330 0.48 -23.54 -34.26
C PHE A 330 -0.82 -24.32 -34.04
N ILE A 331 -1.97 -23.64 -34.07
CA ILE A 331 -3.29 -24.27 -33.88
C ILE A 331 -3.69 -25.11 -35.10
N CYS A 332 -3.44 -24.60 -36.31
CA CYS A 332 -3.66 -25.35 -37.55
C CYS A 332 -2.81 -26.63 -37.60
N TYR A 333 -1.57 -26.58 -37.11
CA TYR A 333 -0.68 -27.74 -37.06
C TYR A 333 -1.13 -28.82 -36.07
N PHE A 334 -1.73 -28.46 -34.94
CA PHE A 334 -2.10 -29.43 -33.89
C PHE A 334 -3.48 -30.05 -34.05
N MET A 335 -4.46 -29.25 -34.50
CA MET A 335 -5.86 -29.65 -34.59
C MET A 335 -6.20 -30.40 -35.87
N HIS A 336 -5.36 -30.25 -36.91
CA HIS A 336 -5.55 -30.90 -38.20
C HIS A 336 -4.42 -31.87 -38.50
N GLU A 337 -4.77 -32.98 -39.14
CA GLU A 337 -3.81 -33.88 -39.76
C GLU A 337 -3.49 -33.34 -41.16
N HIS A 338 -2.21 -33.19 -41.47
CA HIS A 338 -1.75 -32.64 -42.74
C HIS A 338 -1.32 -33.81 -43.62
N THR A 339 -2.01 -34.00 -44.74
CA THR A 339 -1.59 -34.99 -45.73
C THR A 339 -0.41 -34.44 -46.55
N GLU A 340 0.40 -35.31 -47.15
CA GLU A 340 1.55 -34.90 -47.98
C GLU A 340 1.13 -34.00 -49.16
N ASP A 341 -0.13 -34.07 -49.59
CA ASP A 341 -0.73 -33.23 -50.64
C ASP A 341 -1.11 -31.80 -50.17
N GLY A 342 -0.84 -31.44 -48.91
CA GLY A 342 -1.12 -30.11 -48.35
C GLY A 342 -2.59 -29.85 -47.99
N ARG A 343 -3.39 -30.91 -47.74
CA ARG A 343 -4.78 -30.80 -47.27
C ARG A 343 -4.85 -30.96 -45.75
N CYS A 344 -5.64 -30.11 -45.08
CA CYS A 344 -5.89 -30.19 -43.64
C CYS A 344 -7.17 -30.99 -43.36
N LEU A 345 -7.07 -32.04 -42.52
CA LEU A 345 -8.21 -32.84 -42.08
C LEU A 345 -8.47 -32.61 -40.59
N SER A 346 -9.71 -32.32 -40.18
CA SER A 346 -10.07 -32.20 -38.77
C SER A 346 -9.96 -33.56 -38.07
N LYS A 347 -9.41 -33.58 -36.85
CA LYS A 347 -9.39 -34.76 -35.98
C LYS A 347 -10.75 -35.07 -35.35
N ASN A 348 -11.75 -34.21 -35.53
CA ASN A 348 -13.11 -34.40 -35.01
C ASN A 348 -14.02 -34.99 -36.10
N PRO A 349 -14.54 -36.22 -35.93
CA PRO A 349 -15.33 -36.91 -36.96
C PRO A 349 -16.72 -36.28 -37.22
N ASN A 350 -17.14 -35.30 -36.42
CA ASN A 350 -18.42 -34.60 -36.58
C ASN A 350 -18.30 -33.31 -37.41
N ASP A 351 -17.10 -32.87 -37.77
CA ASP A 351 -16.90 -31.64 -38.54
C ASP A 351 -17.16 -31.92 -40.02
N THR A 352 -18.01 -31.12 -40.66
CA THR A 352 -18.26 -31.28 -42.09
C THR A 352 -17.12 -30.66 -42.92
N PRO A 353 -16.90 -31.13 -44.16
CA PRO A 353 -15.89 -30.54 -45.05
C PRO A 353 -16.07 -29.03 -45.28
N GLU A 354 -17.31 -28.52 -45.21
CA GLU A 354 -17.61 -27.09 -45.33
C GLU A 354 -17.19 -26.29 -44.08
N ASP A 355 -17.31 -26.87 -42.89
CA ASP A 355 -16.87 -26.24 -41.64
C ASP A 355 -15.34 -26.12 -41.63
N ILE A 356 -14.65 -27.17 -42.08
CA ILE A 356 -13.19 -27.18 -42.23
C ILE A 356 -12.76 -26.15 -43.28
N ALA A 357 -13.46 -26.08 -44.43
CA ALA A 357 -13.14 -25.13 -45.49
C ALA A 357 -13.39 -23.67 -45.08
N LYS A 358 -14.43 -23.38 -44.29
CA LYS A 358 -14.69 -22.03 -43.75
C LYS A 358 -13.59 -21.59 -42.80
N VAL A 359 -13.17 -22.47 -41.89
CA VAL A 359 -12.09 -22.25 -40.94
C VAL A 359 -10.78 -22.02 -41.71
N CYS A 360 -10.37 -22.95 -42.57
CA CYS A 360 -9.15 -22.83 -43.35
C CYS A 360 -9.13 -21.61 -44.30
N ASN A 361 -10.24 -21.26 -44.97
CA ASN A 361 -10.32 -20.10 -45.86
C ASN A 361 -10.37 -18.76 -45.11
N HIS A 362 -10.98 -18.71 -43.92
CA HIS A 362 -10.91 -17.56 -43.03
C HIS A 362 -9.45 -17.28 -42.63
N PHE A 363 -8.65 -18.33 -42.43
CA PHE A 363 -7.25 -18.19 -42.03
C PHE A 363 -6.26 -17.97 -43.21
N LYS A 364 -6.53 -18.52 -44.41
CA LYS A 364 -5.76 -18.18 -45.63
C LYS A 364 -5.82 -16.69 -45.98
N LYS A 365 -6.91 -16.00 -45.63
CA LYS A 365 -7.07 -14.55 -45.81
C LYS A 365 -6.25 -13.69 -44.84
N HIS A 366 -5.73 -14.28 -43.76
CA HIS A 366 -5.02 -13.59 -42.69
C HIS A 366 -3.62 -14.14 -42.43
N ALA A 367 -3.17 -15.12 -43.22
CA ALA A 367 -1.77 -15.50 -43.29
C ALA A 367 -0.97 -14.38 -43.99
N PRO A 368 0.22 -14.02 -43.50
CA PRO A 368 1.09 -13.11 -44.24
C PRO A 368 1.35 -13.70 -45.63
N GLN A 369 1.10 -12.92 -46.68
CA GLN A 369 1.59 -13.29 -48.00
C GLN A 369 3.12 -13.25 -47.92
N GLU A 370 3.76 -14.41 -48.08
CA GLU A 370 5.21 -14.46 -48.24
C GLU A 370 5.59 -13.61 -49.47
N PRO A 371 6.69 -12.84 -49.41
CA PRO A 371 7.25 -12.20 -50.59
C PRO A 371 7.82 -13.19 -51.61
#